data_AF-A0A9E0IYC4-F1
#
_entry.id   AF-A0A9E0IYC4-F1
#
_cell.length_a   1.000
_cell.length_b   1.000
_cell.length_c   1.000
_cell.angle_alpha   90.00
_cell.angle_beta   90.00
_cell.angle_gamma   90.00
#
_symmetry.space_group_name_H-M   'P 1'
#
loop_
_entity.id
_entity.type
_entity.pdbx_description
1 polymer ?
#
loop_
_entity_poly.entity_id
_entity_poly.type
_entity_poly.pdbx_seq_one_letter_code
_entity_poly.pdbx_strand_id
1 'polypeptide(L)'
;MSSQGKIGFHFQVEEFHLRKAGIVQWLDRVAVGLGKKLPRIDYVFCTDDYLMDLNRKFLQHDYYTDVVTFPGDDPGEAAECYISVDRVRENAHKFNQDEEAELLRVIVHGMLHLLGYDDQQPGGRERMREAEDEALALYGRALMSSKHYFDWVYDLVRQIPRGRVCTYGAIADYLALGSARMVGWALNQLKGTVGDVPAHRVVNVRGELSGRMMFGDAGERMAHLLREEGVCVEGHRVVPMEKYFWNPREIETQ
;
A
#
# COMPACT_ATOMS: atom_id res chain seq x y z
N MET A 1 1.53 5.59 25.70
CA MET A 1 1.18 7.00 25.53
C MET A 1 1.28 7.30 24.03
N SER A 2 0.14 7.27 23.32
CA SER A 2 0.06 7.39 21.86
C SER A 2 -0.14 8.87 21.50
N SER A 3 0.95 9.58 21.22
CA SER A 3 0.88 10.90 20.56
C SER A 3 0.73 10.69 19.05
N GLN A 4 -0.49 10.39 18.59
CA GLN A 4 -0.80 10.39 17.15
C GLN A 4 -1.37 11.77 16.78
N GLY A 5 -0.60 12.57 16.05
CA GLY A 5 -1.18 13.62 15.21
C GLY A 5 -2.10 12.95 14.20
N LYS A 6 -3.39 13.28 14.20
CA LYS A 6 -4.38 12.65 13.33
C LYS A 6 -4.16 13.14 11.90
N ILE A 7 -3.67 12.29 11.01
CA ILE A 7 -3.68 12.53 9.56
C ILE A 7 -5.09 12.24 9.03
N GLY A 8 -5.70 13.20 8.36
CA GLY A 8 -6.97 13.06 7.65
C GLY A 8 -6.78 12.89 6.15
N PHE A 9 -7.69 12.17 5.51
CA PHE A 9 -7.75 12.02 4.05
C PHE A 9 -9.19 12.28 3.59
N HIS A 10 -9.37 13.31 2.76
CA HIS A 10 -10.65 13.79 2.27
C HIS A 10 -10.66 13.77 0.73
N PHE A 11 -11.79 13.43 0.13
CA PHE A 11 -11.90 13.17 -1.30
C PHE A 11 -13.01 14.05 -1.88
N GLN A 12 -12.67 14.91 -2.84
CA GLN A 12 -13.64 15.66 -3.64
C GLN A 12 -13.85 15.03 -5.03
N VAL A 13 -12.95 14.14 -5.45
CA VAL A 13 -13.05 13.39 -6.70
C VAL A 13 -13.65 12.01 -6.39
N GLU A 14 -14.86 11.73 -6.89
CA GLU A 14 -15.62 10.51 -6.55
C GLU A 14 -14.93 9.20 -6.97
N GLU A 15 -14.25 9.21 -8.12
CA GLU A 15 -13.59 8.01 -8.66
C GLU A 15 -12.15 7.80 -8.16
N PHE A 16 -11.64 8.68 -7.31
CA PHE A 16 -10.27 8.59 -6.81
C PHE A 16 -10.17 7.74 -5.55
N HIS A 17 -9.30 6.72 -5.61
CA HIS A 17 -9.09 5.77 -4.52
C HIS A 17 -7.65 5.84 -4.03
N LEU A 18 -7.47 6.20 -2.76
CA LEU A 18 -6.16 6.17 -2.09
C LEU A 18 -6.00 4.87 -1.31
N ARG A 19 -4.91 4.13 -1.56
CA ARG A 19 -4.47 3.03 -0.70
C ARG A 19 -3.88 3.59 0.61
N LYS A 20 -4.73 3.86 1.59
CA LYS A 20 -4.36 4.47 2.89
C LYS A 20 -3.38 3.64 3.72
N ALA A 21 -3.27 2.33 3.46
CA ALA A 21 -2.49 1.40 4.26
C ALA A 21 -1.00 1.83 4.30
N GLY A 22 -0.45 1.99 5.50
CA GLY A 22 0.96 2.30 5.70
C GLY A 22 1.36 3.77 5.49
N ILE A 23 0.51 4.62 4.89
CA ILE A 23 0.84 6.03 4.60
C ILE A 23 1.09 6.81 5.90
N VAL A 24 0.20 6.70 6.89
CA VAL A 24 0.36 7.45 8.15
C VAL A 24 1.63 7.02 8.90
N GLN A 25 1.90 5.71 8.97
CA GLN A 25 3.11 5.19 9.61
C GLN A 25 4.37 5.59 8.84
N TRP A 26 4.28 5.67 7.51
CA TRP A 26 5.36 6.12 6.68
C TRP A 26 5.68 7.60 6.90
N LEU A 27 4.68 8.48 6.85
CA LEU A 27 4.86 9.91 7.13
C LEU A 27 5.44 10.16 8.52
N ASP A 28 4.99 9.40 9.53
CA ASP A 28 5.56 9.45 10.88
C ASP A 28 7.06 9.09 10.88
N ARG A 29 7.45 8.03 10.16
CA ARG A 29 8.86 7.63 10.03
C ARG A 29 9.70 8.66 9.29
N VAL A 30 9.15 9.28 8.24
CA VAL A 30 9.83 10.37 7.53
C VAL A 30 10.06 11.53 8.49
N ALA A 31 9.03 11.98 9.20
CA ALA A 31 9.16 13.06 10.19
C ALA A 31 10.19 12.73 11.27
N VAL A 32 10.17 11.52 11.82
CA VAL A 32 11.15 11.04 12.80
C VAL A 32 12.57 10.99 12.22
N GLY A 33 12.73 10.53 10.97
CA GLY A 33 14.01 10.51 10.27
C GLY A 33 14.61 11.91 10.08
N LEU A 34 13.76 12.92 9.92
CA LEU A 34 14.13 14.33 9.84
C LEU A 34 14.33 14.99 11.22
N GLY A 35 14.19 14.24 12.33
CA GLY A 35 14.27 14.78 13.69
C GLY A 35 13.10 15.70 14.05
N LYS A 36 11.97 15.59 13.34
CA LYS A 36 10.76 16.39 13.54
C LYS A 36 9.62 15.53 14.12
N LYS A 37 8.57 16.19 14.58
CA LYS A 37 7.29 15.53 14.90
C LYS A 37 6.37 15.63 13.69
N LEU A 38 5.62 14.58 13.40
CA LEU A 38 4.58 14.61 12.38
C LEU A 38 3.52 15.65 12.76
N PRO A 39 3.32 16.72 11.96
CA PRO A 39 2.24 17.66 12.20
C PRO A 39 0.88 17.00 11.95
N ARG A 40 -0.18 17.61 12.49
CA ARG A 40 -1.54 17.22 12.13
C ARG A 40 -1.83 17.78 10.73
N ILE A 41 -2.22 16.93 9.79
CA ILE A 41 -2.46 17.31 8.40
C ILE A 41 -3.77 16.67 7.92
N ASP A 42 -4.63 17.47 7.30
CA ASP A 42 -5.77 16.99 6.53
C ASP A 42 -5.45 17.11 5.03
N TYR A 43 -5.26 15.96 4.38
CA TYR A 43 -5.04 15.90 2.93
C TYR A 43 -6.38 15.90 2.19
N VAL A 44 -6.52 16.80 1.22
CA VAL A 44 -7.73 16.98 0.41
C VAL A 44 -7.39 16.71 -1.05
N PHE A 45 -7.90 15.61 -1.60
CA PHE A 45 -7.72 15.24 -3.00
C PHE A 45 -8.82 15.87 -3.86
N CYS A 46 -8.42 16.74 -4.78
CA CYS A 46 -9.32 17.61 -5.54
C CYS A 46 -8.94 17.63 -7.03
N THR A 47 -9.77 18.29 -7.83
CA THR A 47 -9.50 18.53 -9.25
C THR A 47 -8.53 19.68 -9.44
N ASP A 48 -7.90 19.74 -10.61
CA ASP A 48 -7.03 20.85 -11.00
C ASP A 48 -7.73 22.22 -10.92
N ASP A 49 -8.99 22.28 -11.38
CA ASP A 49 -9.77 23.52 -11.37
C ASP A 49 -10.03 24.01 -9.94
N TYR A 50 -10.31 23.08 -9.01
CA TYR A 50 -10.51 23.42 -7.60
C TYR A 50 -9.21 23.94 -6.97
N LEU A 51 -8.08 23.29 -7.25
CA LEU A 51 -6.79 23.70 -6.72
C LEU A 51 -6.34 25.06 -7.28
N MET A 52 -6.56 25.30 -8.58
CA MET A 52 -6.31 26.59 -9.23
C MET A 52 -7.12 27.72 -8.58
N ASP A 53 -8.39 27.44 -8.30
CA ASP A 53 -9.27 28.38 -7.61
C ASP A 53 -8.75 28.76 -6.21
N LEU A 54 -8.23 27.79 -5.45
CA LEU A 54 -7.60 28.05 -4.15
C LEU A 54 -6.30 28.84 -4.29
N ASN A 55 -5.44 28.46 -5.23
CA ASN A 55 -4.14 29.10 -5.45
C ASN A 55 -4.32 30.59 -5.80
N ARG A 56 -5.33 30.91 -6.62
CA ARG A 56 -5.72 32.30 -6.94
C ARG A 56 -6.30 33.03 -5.74
N LYS A 57 -7.28 32.43 -5.04
CA LYS A 57 -8.03 33.09 -3.96
C LYS A 57 -7.17 33.41 -2.74
N PHE A 58 -6.25 32.50 -2.38
CA PHE A 58 -5.52 32.60 -1.11
C PHE A 58 -4.04 32.92 -1.26
N LEU A 59 -3.39 32.54 -2.37
CA LEU A 59 -1.95 32.76 -2.58
C LEU A 59 -1.64 33.78 -3.68
N GLN A 60 -2.66 34.29 -4.38
CA GLN A 60 -2.51 35.24 -5.49
C GLN A 60 -1.59 34.74 -6.62
N HIS A 61 -1.52 33.42 -6.76
CA HIS A 61 -0.74 32.74 -7.79
C HIS A 61 -1.67 32.22 -8.89
N ASP A 62 -1.28 32.44 -10.14
CA ASP A 62 -2.05 32.06 -11.33
C ASP A 62 -1.28 31.02 -12.18
N TYR A 63 -0.89 29.93 -11.53
CA TYR A 63 -0.25 28.78 -12.17
C TYR A 63 -0.76 27.47 -11.57
N TYR A 64 -0.74 26.42 -12.39
CA TYR A 64 -1.07 25.07 -11.95
C TYR A 64 0.08 24.50 -11.12
N THR A 65 -0.26 23.92 -9.97
CA THR A 65 0.64 23.21 -9.07
C THR A 65 0.01 21.86 -8.73
N ASP A 66 0.81 20.90 -8.31
CA ASP A 66 0.36 19.58 -7.86
C ASP A 66 -0.14 19.60 -6.41
N VAL A 67 0.40 20.49 -5.59
CA VAL A 67 -0.01 20.68 -4.20
C VAL A 67 -0.03 22.14 -3.76
N VAL A 68 -1.00 22.47 -2.91
CA VAL A 68 -1.06 23.72 -2.14
C VAL A 68 -1.21 23.36 -0.67
N THR A 69 -0.41 24.01 0.18
CA THR A 69 -0.35 23.73 1.61
C THR A 69 -0.69 24.98 2.41
N PHE A 70 -1.63 24.87 3.35
CA PHE A 70 -2.00 25.91 4.29
C PHE A 70 -1.62 25.46 5.71
N PRO A 71 -0.73 26.18 6.42
CA PRO A 71 -0.47 25.89 7.82
C PRO A 71 -1.72 26.16 8.66
N GLY A 72 -1.90 25.43 9.76
CA GLY A 72 -2.97 25.73 10.72
C GLY A 72 -2.73 27.08 11.40
N ASP A 73 -3.81 27.82 11.66
CA ASP A 73 -3.74 29.18 12.21
C ASP A 73 -3.36 29.15 13.71
N ASP A 74 -3.88 28.17 14.44
CA ASP A 74 -3.64 28.01 15.88
C ASP A 74 -2.78 26.78 16.26
N PRO A 75 -2.03 26.82 17.38
CA PRO A 75 -1.31 25.67 17.91
C PRO A 75 -2.22 24.46 18.17
N GLY A 76 -2.14 23.44 17.31
CA GLY A 76 -2.92 22.21 17.40
C GLY A 76 -3.98 22.04 16.33
N GLU A 77 -4.22 23.06 15.50
CA GLU A 77 -5.01 22.92 14.28
C GLU A 77 -4.29 22.06 13.23
N ALA A 78 -5.07 21.39 12.39
CA ALA A 78 -4.51 20.67 11.28
C ALA A 78 -4.10 21.66 10.20
N ALA A 79 -2.93 21.46 9.63
CA ALA A 79 -2.61 22.03 8.34
C ALA A 79 -3.46 21.36 7.26
N GLU A 80 -3.79 22.09 6.19
CA GLU A 80 -4.50 21.55 5.05
C GLU A 80 -3.54 21.38 3.87
N CYS A 81 -3.60 20.24 3.21
CA CYS A 81 -2.79 19.93 2.04
C CYS A 81 -3.71 19.52 0.89
N TYR A 82 -3.90 20.43 -0.07
CA TYR A 82 -4.74 20.22 -1.23
C TYR A 82 -3.89 19.67 -2.38
N ILE A 83 -4.26 18.48 -2.87
CA ILE A 83 -3.52 17.76 -3.92
C ILE A 83 -4.42 17.62 -5.14
N SER A 84 -3.90 18.04 -6.30
CA SER A 84 -4.58 17.81 -7.58
C SER A 84 -4.34 16.40 -8.08
N VAL A 85 -5.41 15.60 -8.13
CA VAL A 85 -5.35 14.24 -8.67
C VAL A 85 -5.07 14.27 -10.18
N ASP A 86 -5.62 15.26 -10.88
CA ASP A 86 -5.44 15.42 -12.32
C ASP A 86 -3.97 15.71 -12.63
N ARG A 87 -3.33 16.59 -11.86
CA ARG A 87 -1.91 16.93 -12.03
C ARG A 87 -0.99 15.75 -11.73
N VAL A 88 -1.28 14.98 -10.69
CA VAL A 88 -0.55 13.75 -10.35
C VAL A 88 -0.59 12.75 -11.50
N ARG A 89 -1.78 12.51 -12.07
CA ARG A 89 -1.96 11.62 -13.24
C ARG A 89 -1.21 12.11 -14.47
N GLU A 90 -1.33 13.41 -14.77
CA GLU A 90 -0.62 14.03 -15.89
C GLU A 90 0.90 13.92 -15.74
N ASN A 91 1.43 14.18 -14.53
CA ASN A 91 2.87 14.07 -14.25
C ASN A 91 3.34 12.61 -14.37
N ALA A 92 2.63 11.66 -13.78
CA ALA A 92 2.95 10.23 -13.87
C ALA A 92 3.05 9.78 -15.34
N HIS A 93 2.05 10.15 -16.16
CA HIS A 93 2.09 9.85 -17.59
C HIS A 93 3.22 10.58 -18.33
N LYS A 94 3.37 11.89 -18.11
CA LYS A 94 4.37 12.73 -18.76
C LYS A 94 5.80 12.26 -18.52
N PHE A 95 6.08 11.79 -17.30
CA PHE A 95 7.41 11.33 -16.90
C PHE A 95 7.58 9.81 -16.95
N ASN A 96 6.56 9.07 -17.44
CA ASN A 96 6.53 7.61 -17.48
C ASN A 96 6.88 6.99 -16.12
N GLN A 97 6.22 7.50 -15.08
CA GLN A 97 6.34 7.05 -13.70
C GLN A 97 5.03 6.41 -13.24
N ASP A 98 5.13 5.61 -12.19
CA ASP A 98 3.99 5.01 -11.52
C ASP A 98 3.13 6.08 -10.81
N GLU A 99 1.81 6.03 -11.00
CA GLU A 99 0.87 7.01 -10.43
C GLU A 99 0.85 6.96 -8.90
N GLU A 100 0.97 5.77 -8.29
CA GLU A 100 1.01 5.63 -6.83
C GLU A 100 2.31 6.25 -6.28
N ALA A 101 3.44 6.03 -6.94
CA ALA A 101 4.72 6.65 -6.57
C ALA A 101 4.70 8.18 -6.67
N GLU A 102 4.10 8.73 -7.74
CA GLU A 102 3.95 10.19 -7.88
C GLU A 102 2.99 10.75 -6.84
N LEU A 103 1.87 10.09 -6.58
CA LEU A 103 0.92 10.49 -5.54
C LEU A 103 1.58 10.54 -4.16
N LEU A 104 2.35 9.50 -3.80
CA LEU A 104 3.09 9.46 -2.55
C LEU A 104 4.11 10.59 -2.49
N ARG A 105 4.82 10.86 -3.60
CA ARG A 105 5.75 11.97 -3.68
C ARG A 105 5.07 13.30 -3.36
N VAL A 106 3.92 13.58 -3.97
CA VAL A 106 3.17 14.82 -3.74
C VAL A 106 2.61 14.90 -2.31
N ILE A 107 2.16 13.78 -1.73
CA ILE A 107 1.75 13.70 -0.32
C ILE A 107 2.92 14.10 0.60
N VAL A 108 4.10 13.50 0.43
CA VAL A 108 5.25 13.84 1.29
C VAL A 108 5.79 15.23 1.00
N HIS A 109 5.72 15.70 -0.24
CA HIS A 109 6.10 17.05 -0.63
C HIS A 109 5.31 18.11 0.18
N GLY A 110 3.98 17.98 0.25
CA GLY A 110 3.15 18.85 1.08
C GLY A 110 3.53 18.82 2.56
N MET A 111 3.84 17.63 3.12
CA MET A 111 4.36 17.52 4.48
C MET A 111 5.74 18.19 4.65
N LEU A 112 6.64 18.05 3.68
CA LEU A 112 7.98 18.65 3.75
C LEU A 112 7.90 20.19 3.80
N HIS A 113 6.99 20.80 3.05
CA HIS A 113 6.70 22.23 3.17
C HIS A 113 6.27 22.62 4.60
N LEU A 114 5.36 21.85 5.21
CA LEU A 114 4.94 22.07 6.61
C LEU A 114 6.07 21.88 7.62
N LEU A 115 7.10 21.10 7.27
CA LEU A 115 8.29 20.90 8.09
C LEU A 115 9.40 21.95 7.84
N GLY A 116 9.15 22.92 6.96
CA GLY A 116 10.04 24.04 6.67
C GLY A 116 10.97 23.85 5.46
N TYR A 117 10.69 22.88 4.59
CA TYR A 117 11.38 22.77 3.31
C TYR A 117 10.78 23.79 2.33
N ASP A 118 11.65 24.46 1.58
CA ASP A 118 11.28 25.49 0.61
C ASP A 118 12.09 25.23 -0.66
N ASP A 119 11.40 24.89 -1.74
CA ASP A 119 11.97 24.55 -3.04
C ASP A 119 12.25 25.76 -3.92
N GLN A 120 11.76 26.95 -3.54
CA GLN A 120 11.98 28.20 -4.25
C GLN A 120 13.31 28.87 -3.88
N GLN A 121 13.91 28.48 -2.75
CA GLN A 121 15.22 28.99 -2.33
C GLN A 121 16.38 28.40 -3.16
N PRO A 122 17.52 29.10 -3.26
CA PRO A 122 18.73 28.54 -3.86
C PRO A 122 19.14 27.22 -3.18
N GLY A 123 19.28 26.14 -3.97
CA GLY A 123 19.53 24.78 -3.45
C GLY A 123 18.36 24.16 -2.66
N GLY A 124 17.21 24.82 -2.62
CA GLY A 124 15.98 24.33 -1.99
C GLY A 124 15.40 23.14 -2.74
N ARG A 125 15.29 23.27 -4.07
CA ARG A 125 14.76 22.22 -4.95
C ARG A 125 15.53 20.90 -4.86
N GLU A 126 16.86 20.96 -4.79
CA GLU A 126 17.69 19.75 -4.66
C GLU A 126 17.48 19.07 -3.31
N ARG A 127 17.52 19.84 -2.20
CA ARG A 127 17.25 19.32 -0.85
C ARG A 127 15.84 18.74 -0.70
N MET A 128 14.84 19.38 -1.30
CA MET A 128 13.48 18.85 -1.33
C MET A 128 13.43 17.54 -2.10
N ARG A 129 14.09 17.48 -3.27
CA ARG A 129 14.12 16.26 -4.08
C ARG A 129 14.79 15.09 -3.37
N GLU A 130 15.91 15.34 -2.71
CA GLU A 130 16.60 14.34 -1.88
C GLU A 130 15.70 13.82 -0.76
N ALA A 131 15.01 14.72 -0.04
CA ALA A 131 14.09 14.34 1.03
C ALA A 131 12.88 13.54 0.53
N GLU A 132 12.33 13.88 -0.64
CA GLU A 132 11.28 13.09 -1.29
C GLU A 132 11.77 11.68 -1.66
N ASP A 133 12.95 11.57 -2.24
CA ASP A 133 13.51 10.29 -2.68
C ASP A 133 13.82 9.38 -1.48
N GLU A 134 14.38 9.94 -0.39
CA GLU A 134 14.57 9.23 0.86
C GLU A 134 13.25 8.78 1.48
N ALA A 135 12.23 9.63 1.43
CA ALA A 135 10.90 9.30 1.92
C ALA A 135 10.29 8.14 1.11
N LEU A 136 10.29 8.19 -0.21
CA LEU A 136 9.76 7.10 -1.04
C LEU A 136 10.50 5.78 -0.77
N ALA A 137 11.83 5.82 -0.59
CA ALA A 137 12.59 4.64 -0.19
C ALA A 137 12.18 4.10 1.20
N LEU A 138 11.80 4.98 2.13
CA LEU A 138 11.23 4.59 3.42
C LEU A 138 9.83 4.00 3.29
N TYR A 139 9.01 4.45 2.34
CA TYR A 139 7.68 3.89 2.09
C TYR A 139 7.80 2.41 1.69
N GLY A 140 8.67 2.10 0.73
CA GLY A 140 8.98 0.73 0.35
C GLY A 140 9.38 -0.14 1.55
N ARG A 141 10.25 0.37 2.43
CA ARG A 141 10.65 -0.33 3.67
C ARG A 141 9.53 -0.44 4.71
N ALA A 142 8.63 0.54 4.80
CA ALA A 142 7.51 0.56 5.75
C ALA A 142 6.37 -0.36 5.33
N LEU A 143 6.04 -0.36 4.04
CA LEU A 143 5.19 -1.35 3.38
C LEU A 143 5.75 -2.76 3.62
N MET A 144 7.07 -2.92 3.50
CA MET A 144 7.78 -4.18 3.79
C MET A 144 7.99 -4.46 5.28
N SER A 145 7.44 -3.67 6.21
CA SER A 145 7.48 -4.06 7.63
C SER A 145 6.77 -5.41 7.80
N SER A 146 7.39 -6.31 8.56
CA SER A 146 6.93 -7.70 8.67
C SER A 146 5.45 -7.81 9.05
N LYS A 147 4.97 -6.93 9.92
CA LYS A 147 3.57 -6.91 10.35
C LYS A 147 2.61 -6.56 9.19
N HIS A 148 2.86 -5.47 8.46
CA HIS A 148 1.98 -5.05 7.36
C HIS A 148 2.07 -5.98 6.14
N TYR A 149 3.26 -6.47 5.82
CA TYR A 149 3.44 -7.45 4.76
C TYR A 149 2.63 -8.73 5.05
N PHE A 150 2.62 -9.20 6.30
CA PHE A 150 1.81 -10.36 6.71
C PHE A 150 0.32 -10.09 6.57
N ASP A 151 -0.15 -8.92 7.00
CA ASP A 151 -1.55 -8.53 6.90
C ASP A 151 -2.04 -8.57 5.43
N TRP A 152 -1.28 -8.02 4.48
CA TRP A 152 -1.66 -8.10 3.06
C TRP A 152 -1.62 -9.51 2.48
N VAL A 153 -0.63 -10.32 2.86
CA VAL A 153 -0.61 -11.73 2.44
C VAL A 153 -1.86 -12.43 2.96
N TYR A 154 -2.24 -12.20 4.21
CA TYR A 154 -3.43 -12.81 4.80
C TYR A 154 -4.73 -12.33 4.15
N ASP A 155 -4.86 -11.02 3.93
CA ASP A 155 -6.02 -10.43 3.28
C ASP A 155 -6.20 -10.95 1.86
N LEU A 156 -5.13 -11.04 1.07
CA LEU A 156 -5.22 -11.62 -0.27
C LEU A 156 -5.57 -13.11 -0.23
N VAL A 157 -4.99 -13.87 0.72
CA VAL A 157 -5.29 -15.29 0.85
C VAL A 157 -6.75 -15.53 1.26
N ARG A 158 -7.38 -14.63 2.03
CA ARG A 158 -8.82 -14.68 2.33
C ARG A 158 -9.68 -14.56 1.07
N GLN A 159 -9.20 -13.89 0.03
CA GLN A 159 -9.92 -13.73 -1.23
C GLN A 159 -9.89 -14.96 -2.14
N ILE A 160 -9.01 -15.95 -1.87
CA ILE A 160 -8.96 -17.17 -2.70
C ILE A 160 -10.29 -17.91 -2.55
N PRO A 161 -11.09 -18.10 -3.61
CA PRO A 161 -12.41 -18.71 -3.49
C PRO A 161 -12.35 -20.17 -3.01
N ARG A 162 -13.43 -20.63 -2.36
CA ARG A 162 -13.59 -22.03 -2.00
C ARG A 162 -13.50 -22.91 -3.26
N GLY A 163 -12.75 -24.00 -3.20
CA GLY A 163 -12.56 -24.91 -4.32
C GLY A 163 -11.54 -24.42 -5.36
N ARG A 164 -10.83 -23.32 -5.09
CA ARG A 164 -9.73 -22.81 -5.90
C ARG A 164 -8.43 -22.78 -5.10
N VAL A 165 -7.31 -22.76 -5.81
CA VAL A 165 -5.97 -22.69 -5.24
C VAL A 165 -5.15 -21.59 -5.90
N CYS A 166 -4.23 -20.99 -5.16
CA CYS A 166 -3.28 -20.00 -5.67
C CYS A 166 -1.85 -20.46 -5.40
N THR A 167 -0.88 -19.84 -6.07
CA THR A 167 0.55 -20.13 -5.83
C THR A 167 1.20 -19.03 -5.00
N TYR A 168 2.22 -19.39 -4.22
CA TYR A 168 3.05 -18.41 -3.50
C TYR A 168 3.66 -17.35 -4.44
N GLY A 169 4.03 -17.75 -5.66
CA GLY A 169 4.55 -16.84 -6.68
C GLY A 169 3.48 -15.85 -7.13
N ALA A 170 2.29 -16.34 -7.52
CA ALA A 170 1.19 -15.49 -7.95
C ALA A 170 0.77 -14.48 -6.86
N ILE A 171 0.80 -14.86 -5.58
CA ILE A 171 0.57 -13.93 -4.46
C ILE A 171 1.66 -12.85 -4.40
N ALA A 172 2.94 -13.23 -4.45
CA ALA A 172 4.04 -12.27 -4.41
C ALA A 172 4.02 -11.31 -5.61
N ASP A 173 3.75 -11.86 -6.81
CA ASP A 173 3.68 -11.10 -8.05
C ASP A 173 2.51 -10.12 -8.05
N TYR A 174 1.32 -10.54 -7.58
CA TYR A 174 0.15 -9.66 -7.49
C TYR A 174 0.35 -8.54 -6.48
N LEU A 175 0.97 -8.84 -5.34
CA LEU A 175 1.29 -7.81 -4.36
C LEU A 175 2.43 -6.88 -4.86
N ALA A 176 3.13 -7.22 -5.95
CA ALA A 176 4.36 -6.57 -6.40
C ALA A 176 5.39 -6.39 -5.26
N LEU A 177 5.36 -7.28 -4.27
CA LEU A 177 6.05 -7.16 -2.99
C LEU A 177 6.53 -8.53 -2.51
N GLY A 178 7.81 -8.60 -2.14
CA GLY A 178 8.42 -9.79 -1.55
C GLY A 178 8.74 -10.90 -2.55
N SER A 179 8.71 -12.14 -2.07
CA SER A 179 8.99 -13.34 -2.89
C SER A 179 8.10 -14.49 -2.46
N ALA A 180 7.95 -15.52 -3.30
CA ALA A 180 7.22 -16.75 -2.96
C ALA A 180 7.66 -17.35 -1.61
N ARG A 181 8.96 -17.26 -1.28
CA ARG A 181 9.50 -17.71 0.01
C ARG A 181 9.00 -16.85 1.17
N MET A 182 8.94 -15.52 1.01
CA MET A 182 8.42 -14.61 2.03
C MET A 182 6.93 -14.82 2.27
N VAL A 183 6.13 -15.10 1.22
CA VAL A 183 4.72 -15.49 1.37
C VAL A 183 4.61 -16.78 2.20
N GLY A 184 5.45 -17.78 1.89
CA GLY A 184 5.52 -19.01 2.68
C GLY A 184 5.93 -18.77 4.14
N TRP A 185 6.87 -17.85 4.39
CA TRP A 185 7.25 -17.45 5.74
C TRP A 185 6.08 -16.80 6.48
N ALA A 186 5.37 -15.85 5.85
CA ALA A 186 4.18 -15.22 6.42
C ALA A 186 3.12 -16.27 6.80
N LEU A 187 2.75 -17.15 5.88
CA LEU A 187 1.74 -18.18 6.14
C LEU A 187 2.13 -19.17 7.25
N ASN A 188 3.42 -19.48 7.40
CA ASN A 188 3.90 -20.34 8.49
C ASN A 188 3.67 -19.72 9.89
N GLN A 189 3.53 -18.39 10.00
CA GLN A 189 3.25 -17.74 11.28
C GLN A 189 1.83 -18.02 11.79
N LEU A 190 0.94 -18.56 10.94
CA LEU A 190 -0.41 -19.00 11.32
C LEU A 190 -0.43 -20.38 12.02
N LYS A 191 0.72 -21.05 12.16
CA LYS A 191 0.81 -22.38 12.76
C LYS A 191 0.24 -22.39 14.18
N GLY A 192 -0.68 -23.32 14.46
CA GLY A 192 -1.34 -23.47 15.77
C GLY A 192 -2.58 -22.58 15.97
N THR A 193 -2.79 -21.62 15.08
CA THR A 193 -3.98 -20.77 14.98
C THR A 193 -4.41 -20.74 13.52
N VAL A 194 -4.92 -21.87 13.01
CA VAL A 194 -5.56 -21.87 11.69
C VAL A 194 -6.89 -21.12 11.86
N GLY A 195 -6.80 -19.80 11.82
CA GLY A 195 -7.91 -18.86 11.97
C GLY A 195 -8.74 -18.77 10.70
N ASP A 196 -9.13 -17.56 10.35
CA ASP A 196 -9.98 -17.22 9.19
C ASP A 196 -9.23 -17.20 7.85
N VAL A 197 -7.89 -17.30 7.84
CA VAL A 197 -7.08 -17.30 6.62
C VAL A 197 -7.00 -18.71 6.02
N PRO A 198 -7.52 -18.96 4.80
CA PRO A 198 -7.58 -20.28 4.17
C PRO A 198 -6.23 -20.68 3.55
N ALA A 199 -5.18 -20.75 4.36
CA ALA A 199 -3.81 -21.01 3.91
C ALA A 199 -3.64 -22.38 3.21
N HIS A 200 -4.57 -23.33 3.40
CA HIS A 200 -4.56 -24.62 2.71
C HIS A 200 -4.80 -24.49 1.21
N ARG A 201 -5.34 -23.35 0.74
CA ARG A 201 -5.52 -23.03 -0.68
C ARG A 201 -4.24 -22.53 -1.36
N VAL A 202 -3.13 -22.36 -0.64
CA VAL A 202 -1.86 -21.89 -1.21
C VAL A 202 -0.89 -23.05 -1.40
N VAL A 203 -0.51 -23.31 -2.66
CA VAL A 203 0.36 -24.42 -3.07
C VAL A 203 1.56 -23.92 -3.87
N ASN A 204 2.54 -24.78 -4.16
CA ASN A 204 3.63 -24.38 -5.05
C ASN A 204 3.21 -24.41 -6.53
N VAL A 205 4.08 -23.93 -7.42
CA VAL A 205 3.82 -23.86 -8.86
C VAL A 205 3.58 -25.22 -9.53
N ARG A 206 3.93 -26.33 -8.87
CA ARG A 206 3.68 -27.71 -9.33
C ARG A 206 2.43 -28.33 -8.70
N GLY A 207 1.62 -27.54 -7.98
CA GLY A 207 0.45 -27.99 -7.24
C GLY A 207 0.78 -28.78 -5.96
N GLU A 208 2.05 -28.87 -5.57
CA GLU A 208 2.45 -29.64 -4.38
C GLU A 208 2.10 -28.87 -3.11
N LEU A 209 1.63 -29.60 -2.10
CA LEU A 209 1.28 -29.08 -0.78
C LEU A 209 2.54 -28.79 0.03
N SER A 210 3.34 -27.79 -0.38
CA SER A 210 4.61 -27.45 0.27
C SER A 210 4.44 -26.83 1.66
N GLY A 211 3.29 -26.22 1.93
CA GLY A 211 2.92 -25.69 3.25
C GLY A 211 2.40 -26.76 4.23
N ARG A 212 2.17 -28.00 3.78
CA ARG A 212 1.39 -29.02 4.53
C ARG A 212 1.82 -29.25 5.99
N MET A 213 3.11 -29.07 6.31
CA MET A 213 3.64 -29.24 7.66
C MET A 213 3.07 -28.24 8.68
N MET A 214 2.58 -27.08 8.22
CA MET A 214 1.94 -26.09 9.10
C MET A 214 0.59 -26.58 9.65
N PHE A 215 -0.04 -27.56 8.98
CA PHE A 215 -1.35 -28.11 9.35
C PHE A 215 -1.27 -29.31 10.29
N GLY A 216 -0.06 -29.80 10.62
CA GLY A 216 0.10 -31.04 11.39
C GLY A 216 -0.13 -32.31 10.56
N ASP A 217 -0.17 -33.46 11.24
CA ASP A 217 -0.55 -34.78 10.70
C ASP A 217 0.13 -35.18 9.38
N ALA A 218 1.45 -34.97 9.30
CA ALA A 218 2.28 -35.23 8.12
C ALA A 218 1.79 -34.58 6.81
N GLY A 219 0.86 -33.62 6.90
CA GLY A 219 0.27 -32.93 5.75
C GLY A 219 -1.09 -33.43 5.27
N GLU A 220 -1.64 -34.49 5.88
CA GLU A 220 -2.95 -35.05 5.49
C GLU A 220 -4.09 -34.06 5.73
N ARG A 221 -3.99 -33.25 6.78
CA ARG A 221 -5.02 -32.24 7.08
C ARG A 221 -5.17 -31.20 5.97
N MET A 222 -4.07 -30.75 5.36
CA MET A 222 -4.14 -29.79 4.24
C MET A 222 -4.85 -30.41 3.03
N ALA A 223 -4.53 -31.68 2.73
CA ALA A 223 -5.17 -32.42 1.65
C ALA A 223 -6.67 -32.64 1.92
N HIS A 224 -7.04 -32.98 3.16
CA HIS A 224 -8.44 -33.12 3.57
C HIS A 224 -9.25 -31.85 3.35
N LEU A 225 -8.77 -30.70 3.82
CA LEU A 225 -9.45 -29.41 3.66
C LEU A 225 -9.68 -29.06 2.18
N LEU A 226 -8.68 -29.31 1.33
CA LEU A 226 -8.82 -29.11 -0.12
C LEU A 226 -9.88 -30.03 -0.74
N ARG A 227 -9.90 -31.32 -0.35
CA ARG A 227 -10.89 -32.29 -0.83
C ARG A 227 -12.32 -31.93 -0.41
N GLU A 228 -12.52 -31.43 0.82
CA GLU A 228 -13.82 -30.93 1.30
C GLU A 228 -14.33 -29.70 0.54
N GLU A 229 -13.44 -29.01 -0.16
CA GLU A 229 -13.76 -27.91 -1.05
C GLU A 229 -13.94 -28.35 -2.51
N GLY A 230 -13.81 -29.65 -2.81
CA GLY A 230 -13.94 -30.20 -4.16
C GLY A 230 -12.65 -30.14 -5.00
N VAL A 231 -11.51 -29.80 -4.38
CA VAL A 231 -10.21 -29.83 -5.04
C VAL A 231 -9.67 -31.26 -5.04
N CYS A 232 -9.34 -31.79 -6.21
CA CYS A 232 -8.78 -33.12 -6.34
C CYS A 232 -7.30 -33.11 -5.92
N VAL A 233 -6.95 -33.96 -4.95
CA VAL A 233 -5.59 -34.08 -4.41
C VAL A 233 -5.16 -35.55 -4.43
N GLU A 234 -4.14 -35.84 -5.22
CA GLU A 234 -3.49 -37.16 -5.32
C GLU A 234 -2.16 -37.13 -4.56
N GLY A 235 -2.06 -37.96 -3.52
CA GLY A 235 -0.97 -37.86 -2.54
C GLY A 235 -0.94 -36.47 -1.91
N HIS A 236 0.12 -35.71 -2.16
CA HIS A 236 0.30 -34.33 -1.68
C HIS A 236 0.38 -33.33 -2.84
N ARG A 237 -0.40 -33.54 -3.91
CA ARG A 237 -0.43 -32.67 -5.08
C ARG A 237 -1.85 -32.47 -5.59
N VAL A 238 -2.19 -31.23 -5.93
CA VAL A 238 -3.43 -30.86 -6.61
C VAL A 238 -3.35 -31.29 -8.08
N VAL A 239 -4.37 -32.00 -8.58
CA VAL A 239 -4.39 -32.56 -9.94
C VAL A 239 -5.79 -32.47 -10.59
N PRO A 240 -5.95 -31.91 -11.80
CA PRO A 240 -4.98 -31.08 -12.52
C PRO A 240 -4.93 -29.67 -11.93
N MET A 241 -3.73 -29.09 -11.77
CA MET A 241 -3.54 -27.79 -11.12
C MET A 241 -4.28 -26.66 -11.84
N GLU A 242 -4.25 -26.68 -13.17
CA GLU A 242 -4.79 -25.65 -14.06
C GLU A 242 -6.32 -25.49 -13.88
N LYS A 243 -7.01 -26.59 -13.56
CA LYS A 243 -8.46 -26.58 -13.32
C LYS A 243 -8.83 -25.79 -12.06
N TYR A 244 -7.97 -25.81 -11.05
CA TYR A 244 -8.25 -25.23 -9.74
C TYR A 244 -7.53 -23.90 -9.52
N PHE A 245 -6.53 -23.58 -10.34
CA PHE A 245 -5.74 -22.36 -10.21
C PHE A 245 -6.63 -21.13 -10.30
N TRP A 246 -6.48 -20.22 -9.35
CA TRP A 246 -7.09 -18.90 -9.35
C TRP A 246 -6.00 -17.85 -9.40
N ASN A 247 -6.15 -16.91 -10.32
CA ASN A 247 -5.24 -15.80 -10.49
C ASN A 247 -5.76 -14.60 -9.66
N PRO A 248 -4.95 -14.03 -8.75
CA PRO A 248 -5.32 -12.83 -8.00
C PRO A 248 -5.84 -11.66 -8.85
N ARG A 249 -5.42 -11.54 -10.12
CA ARG A 249 -5.93 -10.51 -11.05
C ARG A 249 -7.43 -10.65 -11.36
N GLU A 250 -8.04 -11.80 -11.07
CA GLU A 250 -9.50 -11.98 -11.19
C GLU A 250 -10.29 -11.09 -10.20
N ILE A 251 -9.64 -10.49 -9.18
CA ILE A 251 -10.26 -9.54 -8.25
C ILE A 251 -10.64 -8.23 -8.94
N GLU A 252 -9.79 -7.72 -9.84
CA GLU A 252 -9.97 -6.41 -10.49
C GLU A 252 -11.16 -6.39 -11.49
N THR A 253 -11.66 -7.57 -11.83
CA THR A 253 -12.78 -7.77 -12.78
C THR A 253 -14.15 -7.98 -12.12
N GLN A 254 -14.24 -7.81 -10.79
CA GLN A 254 -15.49 -7.94 -10.01
C GLN A 254 -16.01 -6.57 -9.56
#